data_AF-A0A2H4ZP34-F1
#
_entry.id   AF-A0A2H4ZP34-F1
#
_cell.length_a   1.000
_cell.length_b   1.000
_cell.length_c   1.000
_cell.angle_alpha   90.00
_cell.angle_beta   90.00
_cell.angle_gamma   90.00
#
_symmetry.space_group_name_H-M   'P 1'
#
loop_
_entity.id
_entity.type
_entity.pdbx_description
1 polymer ?
#
loop_
_entity_poly.entity_id
_entity_poly.type
_entity_poly.pdbx_seq_one_letter_code
_entity_poly.pdbx_strand_id
1 'polypeptide(L)'
;MPRSQRNDNFIDKSFTVMADLIVKLLPIDAKSKEAYVYYRDGLSAQNDGDYAEALENYEESLKLEENAIDRGETLKNMAIIHMSNGEEQQALETYQKALDENPNQPSCLKNMGLIYEKWGRLAEERGDSDAADQWLEKAAEVWGRAVRQNPGGYLDIENWLKSSGRSSVDVYF
;
A
#
# COMPACT_ATOMS: atom_id res chain seq x y z
N MET A 1 10.92 11.39 47.54
CA MET A 1 11.62 10.21 46.95
C MET A 1 12.35 10.69 45.70
N PRO A 2 13.69 10.58 45.60
CA PRO A 2 14.39 10.93 44.37
C PRO A 2 14.27 9.77 43.36
N ARG A 3 13.91 10.11 42.13
CA ARG A 3 13.79 9.19 40.99
C ARG A 3 15.17 8.79 40.46
N SER A 4 15.29 7.50 40.16
CA SER A 4 16.11 6.86 39.11
C SER A 4 17.61 7.09 39.14
N GLN A 5 18.35 6.04 39.53
CA GLN A 5 19.71 5.83 39.03
C GLN A 5 19.69 5.97 37.49
N ARG A 6 20.45 6.92 36.95
CA ARG A 6 20.82 6.92 35.54
C ARG A 6 21.66 5.67 35.33
N ASN A 7 21.16 4.70 34.56
CA ASN A 7 21.93 3.52 34.17
C ASN A 7 23.08 3.98 33.27
N ASP A 8 24.22 4.32 33.88
CA ASP A 8 25.50 4.66 33.26
C ASP A 8 26.16 3.43 32.60
N ASN A 9 25.36 2.54 31.99
CA ASN A 9 25.86 1.33 31.38
C ASN A 9 26.50 1.64 30.03
N PHE A 10 27.64 0.99 29.76
CA PHE A 10 28.38 1.14 28.50
C PHE A 10 27.49 0.95 27.26
N ILE A 11 26.51 0.04 27.36
CA ILE A 11 25.50 -0.24 26.34
C ILE A 11 24.63 0.99 26.03
N ASP A 12 24.22 1.76 27.04
CA ASP A 12 23.39 2.97 26.88
C ASP A 12 24.18 4.10 26.20
N LYS A 13 25.46 4.23 26.54
CA LYS A 13 26.38 5.18 25.90
C LYS A 13 26.64 4.81 24.44
N SER A 14 26.88 3.54 24.15
CA SER A 14 27.05 3.07 22.77
C SER A 14 25.77 3.23 21.96
N PHE A 15 24.59 2.99 22.55
CA PHE A 15 23.31 3.20 21.87
C PHE A 15 23.07 4.67 21.56
N THR A 16 23.38 5.56 22.51
CA THR A 16 23.29 7.02 22.33
C THR A 16 24.22 7.50 21.22
N VAL A 17 25.49 7.06 21.22
CA VAL A 17 26.46 7.42 20.17
C VAL A 17 26.02 6.88 18.81
N MET A 18 25.52 5.65 18.75
CA MET A 18 25.00 5.07 17.50
C MET A 18 23.75 5.79 17.00
N ALA A 19 22.82 6.15 17.90
CA ALA A 19 21.63 6.94 17.54
C ALA A 19 22.03 8.33 17.03
N ASP A 20 22.96 9.01 17.71
CA ASP A 20 23.49 10.31 17.27
C ASP A 20 24.21 10.20 15.93
N LEU A 21 24.95 9.11 15.70
CA LEU A 21 25.60 8.84 14.43
C LEU A 21 24.58 8.57 13.33
N ILE A 22 23.54 7.77 13.60
CA ILE A 22 22.44 7.49 12.67
C ILE A 22 21.72 8.78 12.31
N VAL A 23 21.40 9.65 13.27
CA VAL A 23 20.74 10.94 13.02
C VAL A 23 21.64 11.90 12.22
N LYS A 24 22.96 11.86 12.42
CA LYS A 24 23.91 12.66 11.64
C LYS A 24 24.18 12.09 10.24
N LEU A 25 24.14 10.78 10.08
CA LEU A 25 24.41 10.07 8.82
C LEU A 25 23.16 9.90 7.95
N LEU A 26 21.98 9.87 8.57
CA LEU A 26 20.68 10.00 7.93
C LEU A 26 20.17 11.42 8.19
N PRO A 27 20.66 12.45 7.47
CA PRO A 27 19.99 13.73 7.49
C PRO A 27 18.61 13.53 6.88
N ILE A 28 17.60 13.28 7.73
CA ILE A 28 16.21 13.39 7.32
C ILE A 28 16.03 14.87 7.02
N ASP A 29 15.92 15.17 5.74
CA ASP A 29 15.84 16.55 5.30
C ASP A 29 14.56 17.21 5.85
N ALA A 30 14.58 18.54 5.97
CA ALA A 30 13.47 19.26 6.56
C ALA A 30 12.16 19.07 5.77
N LYS A 31 12.23 18.88 4.45
CA LYS A 31 11.07 18.61 3.60
C LYS A 31 10.53 17.21 3.83
N SER A 32 11.35 16.16 3.95
CA SER A 32 10.85 14.82 4.31
C SER A 32 10.16 14.82 5.67
N LYS A 33 10.65 15.60 6.65
CA LYS A 33 9.94 15.76 7.94
C LYS A 33 8.59 16.44 7.78
N GLU A 34 8.54 17.49 6.95
CA GLU A 34 7.30 18.22 6.66
C GLU A 34 6.30 17.37 5.87
N ALA A 35 6.77 16.64 4.85
CA ALA A 35 6.01 15.66 4.10
C ALA A 35 5.38 14.61 5.03
N TYR A 36 6.17 14.08 5.97
CA TYR A 36 5.70 13.12 6.95
C TYR A 36 4.62 13.68 7.88
N VAL A 37 4.65 14.98 8.21
CA VAL A 37 3.56 15.63 8.97
C VAL A 37 2.27 15.60 8.16
N TYR A 38 2.29 16.08 6.92
CA TYR A 38 1.13 16.02 6.03
C TYR A 38 0.62 14.58 5.84
N TYR A 39 1.51 13.61 5.63
CA TYR A 39 1.13 12.20 5.54
C TYR A 39 0.39 11.71 6.78
N ARG A 40 0.87 12.07 7.99
CA ARG A 40 0.23 11.67 9.24
C ARG A 40 -1.12 12.35 9.46
N ASP A 41 -1.25 13.61 9.08
CA ASP A 41 -2.51 14.34 9.16
C ASP A 41 -3.53 13.73 8.18
N GLY A 42 -3.08 13.38 6.97
CA GLY A 42 -3.88 12.64 6.00
C GLY A 42 -4.36 11.27 6.51
N LEU A 43 -3.48 10.52 7.19
CA LEU A 43 -3.87 9.27 7.86
C LEU A 43 -4.91 9.49 8.97
N SER A 44 -4.79 10.57 9.74
CA SER A 44 -5.76 10.90 10.79
C SER A 44 -7.13 11.19 10.19
N ALA A 45 -7.20 12.12 9.23
CA ALA A 45 -8.42 12.47 8.52
C ALA A 45 -9.07 11.24 7.84
N GLN A 46 -8.26 10.37 7.23
CA GLN A 46 -8.76 9.12 6.64
C GLN A 46 -9.42 8.21 7.67
N ASN A 47 -8.85 8.06 8.88
CA ASN A 47 -9.42 7.26 9.95
C ASN A 47 -10.71 7.86 10.51
N ASP A 48 -10.81 9.19 10.50
CA ASP A 48 -12.01 9.92 10.93
C ASP A 48 -13.10 9.92 9.84
N GLY A 49 -12.77 9.51 8.61
CA GLY A 49 -13.68 9.45 7.46
C GLY A 49 -13.73 10.75 6.65
N ASP A 50 -12.90 11.73 7.00
CA ASP A 50 -12.77 13.01 6.31
C ASP A 50 -11.89 12.88 5.06
N TYR A 51 -12.40 12.14 4.08
CA TYR A 51 -11.65 11.73 2.88
C TYR A 51 -11.16 12.88 2.00
N ALA A 52 -11.88 13.99 1.95
CA ALA A 52 -11.42 15.17 1.20
C ALA A 52 -10.16 15.78 1.84
N GLU A 53 -10.18 16.01 3.16
CA GLU A 53 -9.03 16.52 3.90
C GLU A 53 -7.85 15.54 3.87
N ALA A 54 -8.14 14.23 3.92
CA ALA A 54 -7.11 13.21 3.78
C ALA A 54 -6.37 13.29 2.43
N LEU A 55 -7.11 13.44 1.34
CA LEU A 55 -6.54 13.58 0.00
C LEU A 55 -5.72 14.87 -0.13
N GLU A 56 -6.21 16.00 0.37
CA GLU A 56 -5.46 17.27 0.37
C GLU A 56 -4.12 17.15 1.11
N ASN A 57 -4.13 16.54 2.30
CA ASN A 57 -2.91 16.30 3.07
C ASN A 57 -1.95 15.33 2.35
N TYR A 58 -2.45 14.27 1.73
CA TYR A 58 -1.62 13.37 0.95
C TYR A 58 -1.01 14.05 -0.29
N GLU A 59 -1.72 14.96 -0.94
CA GLU A 59 -1.18 15.76 -2.04
C GLU A 59 -0.05 16.70 -1.59
N GLU A 60 -0.19 17.36 -0.44
CA GLU A 60 0.89 18.19 0.12
C GLU A 60 2.11 17.35 0.52
N SER A 61 1.89 16.17 1.09
CA SER A 61 2.97 15.20 1.35
C SER A 61 3.73 14.84 0.06
N LEU A 62 3.01 14.49 -1.01
CA LEU A 62 3.62 14.09 -2.28
C LEU A 62 4.36 15.22 -3.02
N LYS A 63 4.10 16.49 -2.71
CA LYS A 63 4.87 17.62 -3.25
C LYS A 63 6.25 17.74 -2.61
N LEU A 64 6.39 17.27 -1.37
CA LEU A 64 7.58 17.43 -0.55
C LEU A 64 8.43 16.15 -0.48
N GLU A 65 7.79 14.98 -0.52
CA GLU A 65 8.47 13.70 -0.42
C GLU A 65 9.13 13.29 -1.74
N GLU A 66 10.41 12.92 -1.67
CA GLU A 66 11.21 12.45 -2.80
C GLU A 66 11.49 10.94 -2.73
N ASN A 67 11.30 10.31 -1.56
CA ASN A 67 11.51 8.89 -1.37
C ASN A 67 10.42 8.06 -2.05
N ALA A 68 10.79 7.26 -3.04
CA ALA A 68 9.86 6.45 -3.82
C ALA A 68 9.02 5.46 -2.98
N ILE A 69 9.56 4.94 -1.87
CA ILE A 69 8.82 4.03 -0.98
C ILE A 69 7.70 4.79 -0.26
N ASP A 70 8.01 5.94 0.33
CA ASP A 70 7.04 6.75 1.09
C ASP A 70 5.99 7.40 0.18
N ARG A 71 6.41 7.82 -1.03
CA ARG A 71 5.51 8.29 -2.09
C ARG A 71 4.55 7.18 -2.52
N GLY A 72 5.07 5.97 -2.73
CA GLY A 72 4.28 4.79 -3.08
C GLY A 72 3.24 4.44 -2.00
N GLU A 73 3.62 4.54 -0.73
CA GLU A 73 2.71 4.31 0.41
C GLU A 73 1.60 5.38 0.49
N THR A 74 1.95 6.65 0.25
CA THR A 74 0.99 7.76 0.22
C THR A 74 -0.03 7.58 -0.91
N LEU A 75 0.44 7.27 -2.13
CA LEU A 75 -0.43 6.99 -3.28
C LEU A 75 -1.35 5.79 -3.05
N LYS A 76 -0.86 4.73 -2.41
CA LYS A 76 -1.70 3.59 -2.02
C LYS A 76 -2.85 4.02 -1.10
N ASN A 77 -2.59 4.89 -0.13
CA ASN A 77 -3.65 5.37 0.78
C ASN A 77 -4.68 6.23 0.06
N MET A 78 -4.24 7.11 -0.85
CA MET A 78 -5.15 7.86 -1.74
C MET A 78 -6.03 6.92 -2.58
N ALA A 79 -5.45 5.86 -3.15
CA ALA A 79 -6.19 4.86 -3.92
C ALA A 79 -7.23 4.10 -3.08
N ILE A 80 -6.93 3.83 -1.80
CA ILE A 80 -7.91 3.26 -0.86
C ILE A 80 -9.09 4.21 -0.66
N ILE A 81 -8.84 5.52 -0.54
CA ILE A 81 -9.91 6.52 -0.42
C ILE A 81 -10.77 6.55 -1.69
N HIS A 82 -10.17 6.57 -2.88
CA HIS A 82 -10.91 6.50 -4.15
C HIS A 82 -11.79 5.25 -4.22
N MET A 83 -11.29 4.10 -3.77
CA MET A 83 -12.09 2.88 -3.68
C MET A 83 -13.29 3.06 -2.73
N SER A 84 -13.07 3.65 -1.55
CA SER A 84 -14.14 3.92 -0.58
C SER A 84 -15.21 4.89 -1.09
N ASN A 85 -14.83 5.83 -1.97
CA ASN A 85 -15.76 6.74 -2.65
C ASN A 85 -16.50 6.10 -3.84
N GLY A 86 -16.16 4.86 -4.22
CA GLY A 86 -16.69 4.20 -5.41
C GLY A 86 -16.02 4.65 -6.72
N GLU A 87 -14.92 5.39 -6.65
CA GLU A 87 -14.14 5.91 -7.78
C GLU A 87 -13.14 4.85 -8.26
N GLU A 88 -13.64 3.67 -8.62
CA GLU A 88 -12.83 2.46 -8.83
C GLU A 88 -11.79 2.60 -9.96
N GLN A 89 -12.14 3.31 -11.04
CA GLN A 89 -11.20 3.59 -12.14
C GLN A 89 -10.03 4.46 -11.66
N GLN A 90 -10.33 5.51 -10.89
CA GLN A 90 -9.31 6.40 -10.32
C GLN A 90 -8.46 5.67 -9.27
N ALA A 91 -9.06 4.76 -8.50
CA ALA A 91 -8.34 3.89 -7.58
C ALA A 91 -7.33 3.01 -8.32
N LEU A 92 -7.72 2.37 -9.43
CA LEU A 92 -6.81 1.55 -10.25
C LEU A 92 -5.64 2.37 -10.80
N GLU A 93 -5.90 3.56 -11.34
CA GLU A 93 -4.85 4.46 -11.85
C GLU A 93 -3.89 4.89 -10.73
N THR A 94 -4.43 5.17 -9.55
CA THR A 94 -3.62 5.61 -8.41
C THR A 94 -2.81 4.46 -7.80
N TYR A 95 -3.38 3.24 -7.73
CA TYR A 95 -2.62 2.04 -7.38
C TYR A 95 -1.49 1.75 -8.37
N GLN A 96 -1.72 1.96 -9.67
CA GLN A 96 -0.66 1.79 -10.67
C GLN A 96 0.46 2.81 -10.45
N LYS A 97 0.15 4.08 -10.21
CA LYS A 97 1.18 5.09 -9.84
C LYS A 97 1.95 4.69 -8.57
N ALA A 98 1.27 4.14 -7.57
CA ALA A 98 1.92 3.64 -6.35
C ALA A 98 2.91 2.49 -6.65
N LEU A 99 2.57 1.60 -7.58
CA LEU A 99 3.42 0.50 -8.03
C LEU A 99 4.57 0.97 -8.94
N ASP A 100 4.38 2.06 -9.68
CA ASP A 100 5.43 2.67 -10.50
C ASP A 100 6.51 3.32 -9.61
N GLU A 101 6.11 3.93 -8.47
CA GLU A 101 7.03 4.45 -7.45
C GLU A 101 7.69 3.31 -6.66
N ASN A 102 6.88 2.39 -6.12
CA ASN A 102 7.35 1.24 -5.35
C ASN A 102 6.69 -0.06 -5.85
N PRO A 103 7.41 -0.86 -6.67
CA PRO A 103 6.87 -2.10 -7.23
C PRO A 103 6.58 -3.20 -6.20
N ASN A 104 7.13 -3.10 -4.98
CA ASN A 104 6.99 -4.12 -3.93
C ASN A 104 5.84 -3.79 -2.97
N GLN A 105 4.64 -3.59 -3.52
CA GLN A 105 3.42 -3.32 -2.76
C GLN A 105 2.33 -4.36 -3.10
N PRO A 106 2.41 -5.57 -2.51
CA PRO A 106 1.46 -6.63 -2.79
C PRO A 106 0.02 -6.28 -2.37
N SER A 107 -0.16 -5.35 -1.43
CA SER A 107 -1.47 -4.81 -1.03
C SER A 107 -2.14 -3.99 -2.14
N CYS A 108 -1.40 -3.23 -2.95
CA CYS A 108 -1.94 -2.52 -4.11
C CYS A 108 -2.47 -3.54 -5.14
N LEU A 109 -1.65 -4.54 -5.47
CA LEU A 109 -2.03 -5.61 -6.40
C LEU A 109 -3.25 -6.39 -5.91
N LYS A 110 -3.33 -6.67 -4.60
CA LYS A 110 -4.51 -7.27 -3.97
C LYS A 110 -5.76 -6.43 -4.24
N ASN A 111 -5.72 -5.13 -3.93
CA ASN A 111 -6.89 -4.26 -4.04
C ASN A 111 -7.31 -4.03 -5.50
N MET A 112 -6.35 -3.92 -6.43
CA MET A 112 -6.65 -3.88 -7.87
C MET A 112 -7.38 -5.15 -8.32
N GLY A 113 -6.94 -6.33 -7.86
CA GLY A 113 -7.60 -7.59 -8.21
C GLY A 113 -9.01 -7.69 -7.65
N LEU A 114 -9.27 -7.14 -6.45
CA LEU A 114 -10.65 -7.06 -5.90
C LEU A 114 -11.57 -6.20 -6.78
N ILE A 115 -11.06 -5.09 -7.34
CA ILE A 115 -11.83 -4.25 -8.26
C ILE A 115 -12.16 -5.01 -9.55
N TYR A 116 -11.15 -5.65 -10.17
CA TYR A 116 -11.36 -6.42 -11.38
C TYR A 116 -12.30 -7.61 -11.16
N GLU A 117 -12.19 -8.29 -10.02
CA GLU A 117 -13.07 -9.41 -9.68
C GLU A 117 -14.52 -8.95 -9.52
N LYS A 118 -14.75 -7.81 -8.86
CA LYS A 118 -16.08 -7.18 -8.79
C LYS A 118 -16.62 -6.85 -10.18
N TRP A 119 -15.82 -6.26 -11.07
CA TRP A 119 -16.25 -5.95 -12.43
C TRP A 119 -16.56 -7.22 -13.24
N GLY A 120 -15.80 -8.28 -13.04
CA GLY A 120 -16.06 -9.60 -13.64
C GLY A 120 -17.42 -10.16 -13.21
N ARG A 121 -17.71 -10.17 -11.91
CA ARG A 121 -19.02 -10.61 -11.38
C ARG A 121 -20.17 -9.76 -11.91
N LEU A 122 -20.01 -8.43 -11.94
CA LEU A 122 -21.03 -7.54 -12.47
C LEU A 122 -21.29 -7.75 -13.97
N ALA A 123 -20.26 -8.12 -14.75
CA ALA A 123 -20.42 -8.48 -16.15
C ALA A 123 -21.17 -9.82 -16.30
N GLU A 124 -20.85 -10.81 -15.47
CA GLU A 124 -21.55 -12.10 -15.43
C GLU A 124 -23.03 -11.93 -15.09
N GLU A 125 -23.37 -11.11 -14.09
CA GLU A 125 -24.75 -10.76 -13.72
C GLU A 125 -25.54 -10.10 -14.87
N ARG A 126 -24.84 -9.39 -15.77
CA ARG A 126 -25.43 -8.77 -16.97
C ARG A 126 -25.51 -9.73 -18.15
N GLY A 127 -24.97 -10.95 -18.03
CA GLY A 127 -24.89 -11.94 -19.10
C GLY A 127 -23.79 -11.66 -20.13
N ASP A 128 -22.81 -10.81 -19.81
CA ASP A 128 -21.66 -10.52 -20.66
C ASP A 128 -20.46 -11.39 -20.26
N SER A 129 -20.47 -12.64 -20.76
CA SER A 129 -19.43 -13.63 -20.44
C SER A 129 -18.05 -13.22 -20.93
N ASP A 130 -17.95 -12.56 -22.09
CA ASP A 130 -16.67 -12.14 -22.67
C ASP A 130 -16.01 -11.06 -21.80
N ALA A 131 -16.79 -10.05 -21.36
CA ALA A 131 -16.28 -9.03 -20.46
C ALA A 131 -15.96 -9.61 -19.08
N ALA A 132 -16.79 -10.54 -18.57
CA ALA A 132 -16.52 -11.22 -17.30
C ALA A 132 -15.16 -11.92 -17.34
N ASP A 133 -14.90 -12.72 -18.37
CA ASP A 133 -13.63 -13.44 -18.52
C ASP A 133 -12.43 -12.49 -18.59
N GLN A 134 -12.52 -11.40 -19.35
CA GLN A 134 -11.45 -10.40 -19.44
C GLN A 134 -11.13 -9.77 -18.08
N TRP A 135 -12.15 -9.43 -17.28
CA TRP A 135 -11.92 -8.85 -15.96
C TRP A 135 -11.36 -9.86 -14.97
N LEU A 136 -11.86 -11.10 -14.98
CA LEU A 136 -11.35 -12.16 -14.11
C LEU A 136 -9.92 -12.58 -14.48
N GLU A 137 -9.53 -12.48 -15.75
CA GLU A 137 -8.15 -12.69 -16.19
C GLU A 137 -7.22 -11.59 -15.65
N LYS A 138 -7.64 -10.32 -15.72
CA LYS A 138 -6.90 -9.21 -15.09
C LYS A 138 -6.77 -9.36 -13.58
N ALA A 139 -7.85 -9.80 -12.91
CA ALA A 139 -7.81 -10.09 -11.48
C ALA A 139 -6.78 -11.18 -11.18
N ALA A 140 -6.78 -12.27 -11.95
CA ALA A 140 -5.82 -13.36 -11.79
C ALA A 140 -4.36 -12.91 -12.01
N GLU A 141 -4.11 -12.05 -12.99
CA GLU A 141 -2.78 -11.53 -13.28
C GLU A 141 -2.20 -10.76 -12.08
N VAL A 142 -2.94 -9.77 -11.58
CA VAL A 142 -2.46 -8.93 -10.47
C VAL A 142 -2.38 -9.70 -9.17
N TRP A 143 -3.30 -10.63 -8.92
CA TRP A 143 -3.25 -11.51 -7.76
C TRP A 143 -2.12 -12.53 -7.82
N GLY A 144 -1.82 -13.08 -8.99
CA GLY A 144 -0.65 -13.92 -9.19
C GLY A 144 0.65 -13.16 -8.87
N ARG A 145 0.74 -11.88 -9.25
CA ARG A 145 1.86 -11.00 -8.85
C ARG A 145 1.88 -10.76 -7.34
N ALA A 146 0.74 -10.49 -6.71
CA ALA A 146 0.64 -10.27 -5.26
C ALA A 146 1.12 -11.49 -4.45
N VAL A 147 0.68 -12.69 -4.83
CA VAL A 147 1.09 -13.96 -4.19
C VAL A 147 2.58 -14.23 -4.38
N ARG A 148 3.15 -13.93 -5.56
CA ARG A 148 4.61 -14.05 -5.78
C ARG A 148 5.42 -13.11 -4.88
N GLN A 149 4.91 -11.91 -4.61
CA GLN A 149 5.57 -10.95 -3.71
C GLN A 149 5.40 -11.31 -2.23
N ASN A 150 4.29 -11.96 -1.85
CA ASN A 150 3.99 -12.35 -0.47
C ASN A 150 3.36 -13.74 -0.38
N PRO A 151 4.15 -14.83 -0.58
CA PRO A 151 3.63 -16.20 -0.56
C PRO A 151 3.01 -16.57 0.80
N GLY A 152 1.81 -17.14 0.80
CA GLY A 152 1.07 -17.49 2.02
C GLY A 152 0.40 -16.31 2.71
N GLY A 153 0.60 -15.08 2.22
CA GLY A 153 0.00 -13.86 2.77
C GLY A 153 -1.45 -13.62 2.36
N TYR A 154 -1.93 -14.28 1.29
CA TYR A 154 -3.28 -14.12 0.74
C TYR A 154 -3.92 -15.47 0.40
N LEU A 155 -4.20 -16.27 1.43
CA LEU A 155 -4.72 -17.63 1.26
C LEU A 155 -6.06 -17.68 0.51
N ASP A 156 -6.91 -16.68 0.70
CA ASP A 156 -8.17 -16.50 -0.02
C ASP A 156 -7.95 -16.33 -1.54
N ILE A 157 -7.00 -15.46 -1.91
CA ILE A 157 -6.61 -15.23 -3.30
C ILE A 157 -5.97 -16.48 -3.90
N GLU A 158 -5.07 -17.14 -3.18
CA GLU A 158 -4.44 -18.39 -3.63
C GLU A 158 -5.49 -19.48 -3.88
N ASN A 159 -6.48 -19.61 -2.99
CA ASN A 159 -7.57 -20.54 -3.15
C ASN A 159 -8.45 -20.17 -4.35
N TRP A 160 -8.75 -18.88 -4.54
CA TRP A 160 -9.51 -18.40 -5.69
C TRP A 160 -8.80 -18.69 -7.01
N LEU A 161 -7.49 -18.43 -7.11
CA LEU A 161 -6.68 -18.73 -8.29
C LEU A 161 -6.71 -20.23 -8.63
N LYS A 162 -6.62 -21.08 -7.60
CA LYS A 162 -6.70 -22.55 -7.77
C LYS A 162 -8.09 -23.00 -8.20
N SER A 163 -9.15 -22.55 -7.53
CA SER A 163 -10.52 -23.01 -7.79
C SER A 163 -11.08 -22.50 -9.11
N SER A 164 -10.67 -21.30 -9.54
CA SER A 164 -11.03 -20.73 -10.84
C SER A 164 -10.25 -21.33 -12.02
N GLY A 165 -9.21 -22.14 -11.75
CA GLY A 165 -8.29 -22.63 -12.78
C GLY A 165 -7.39 -21.55 -13.38
N ARG A 166 -7.33 -20.35 -12.77
CA ARG A 166 -6.54 -19.19 -13.24
C ARG A 166 -5.18 -19.06 -12.55
N SER A 167 -4.75 -20.09 -11.84
CA SER A 167 -3.40 -20.17 -11.28
C SER A 167 -2.38 -20.32 -12.41
N SER A 168 -1.51 -19.32 -12.60
CA SER A 168 -0.33 -19.44 -13.46
C SER A 168 0.82 -20.20 -12.81
N VAL A 169 0.64 -20.66 -11.56
CA VAL A 169 1.64 -21.43 -10.81
C VAL A 169 1.25 -22.89 -10.94
N ASP A 170 2.00 -23.63 -11.76
CA ASP A 170 2.08 -25.08 -11.65
C ASP A 170 2.60 -25.40 -10.25
N VAL A 171 1.69 -25.64 -9.31
CA VAL A 171 2.05 -26.18 -8.00
C VAL A 171 2.34 -27.65 -8.22
N TYR A 172 3.56 -27.96 -8.66
CA TYR A 172 4.09 -29.32 -8.53
C TYR A 172 4.17 -29.62 -7.03
N PHE A 173 3.29 -30.51 -6.57
CA PHE A 173 3.41 -31.19 -5.29
C PHE A 173 4.59 -32.16 -5.30
#